data_AF-A0A7S9GX87-F1
#
_entry.id   AF-A0A7S9GX87-F1
#
_cell.length_a   1.000
_cell.length_b   1.000
_cell.length_c   1.000
_cell.angle_alpha   90.00
_cell.angle_beta   90.00
_cell.angle_gamma   90.00
#
_symmetry.space_group_name_H-M   'P 1'
#
loop_
_entity.id
_entity.type
_entity.pdbx_description
1 polymer ?
#
loop_
_entity_poly.entity_id
_entity_poly.type
_entity_poly.pdbx_seq_one_letter_code
_entity_poly.pdbx_strand_id
1 'polypeptide(L)'
;MITPDQLPIVNASLDIAYDYLEQSGQVESRETARRLIIESIATQLRTGERRPLMLANRAVESYQRTRTEHRSAGIARTALPEFSFP
;
A
#
# COMPACT_ATOMS: atom_id res chain seq x y z
N MET A 1 -15.99 8.57 2.36
CA MET A 1 -16.37 9.05 1.02
C MET A 1 -15.48 10.26 0.71
N ILE A 2 -14.78 10.27 -0.43
CA ILE A 2 -13.95 11.41 -0.84
C ILE A 2 -14.90 12.47 -1.41
N THR A 3 -14.83 13.69 -0.90
CA THR A 3 -15.64 14.82 -1.39
C THR A 3 -14.90 15.54 -2.52
N PRO A 4 -15.60 16.27 -3.41
CA PRO A 4 -14.98 16.95 -4.56
C PRO A 4 -13.92 17.97 -4.12
N ASP A 5 -14.09 18.61 -2.96
CA ASP A 5 -13.10 19.50 -2.35
C ASP A 5 -11.77 18.79 -1.97
N GLN A 6 -11.81 17.48 -1.75
CA GLN A 6 -10.65 16.67 -1.36
C GLN A 6 -9.97 15.99 -2.56
N LEU A 7 -10.57 16.07 -3.76
CA LEU A 7 -10.04 15.48 -4.99
C LEU A 7 -8.62 15.96 -5.34
N PRO A 8 -8.28 17.26 -5.21
CA PRO A 8 -6.93 17.75 -5.51
C PRO A 8 -5.87 17.13 -4.57
N ILE A 9 -6.21 17.01 -3.28
CA ILE A 9 -5.33 16.43 -2.27
C ILE A 9 -5.10 14.94 -2.56
N VAL A 10 -6.17 14.21 -2.89
CA VAL A 10 -6.10 12.78 -3.23
C VAL A 10 -5.23 12.57 -4.46
N ASN A 11 -5.46 13.32 -5.54
CA ASN A 11 -4.69 13.19 -6.78
C ASN A 11 -3.20 13.48 -6.55
N ALA A 12 -2.87 14.59 -5.89
CA ALA A 12 -1.48 14.92 -5.58
C ALA A 12 -0.81 13.85 -4.72
N SER A 13 -1.51 13.32 -3.71
CA SER A 13 -0.99 12.25 -2.85
C SER A 13 -0.79 10.94 -3.62
N LEU A 14 -1.72 10.63 -4.52
CA LEU A 14 -1.69 9.43 -5.35
C LEU A 14 -0.52 9.47 -6.34
N ASP A 15 -0.32 10.60 -7.02
CA ASP A 15 0.79 10.78 -7.98
C ASP A 15 2.15 10.63 -7.28
N ILE A 16 2.33 11.25 -6.11
CA ILE A 16 3.58 11.13 -5.33
C ILE A 16 3.82 9.68 -4.90
N ALA A 17 2.79 9.01 -4.37
CA ALA A 17 2.91 7.62 -3.92
C ALA A 17 3.21 6.67 -5.09
N TYR A 18 2.61 6.90 -6.25
CA TYR A 18 2.86 6.11 -7.44
C TYR A 18 4.26 6.31 -8.00
N ASP A 19 4.70 7.55 -8.16
CA ASP A 19 6.04 7.87 -8.67
C ASP A 19 7.12 7.15 -7.84
N TYR A 20 6.99 7.20 -6.51
CA TYR A 20 7.87 6.47 -5.60
C TYR A 20 7.83 4.94 -5.82
N LEU A 21 6.64 4.35 -5.92
CA LEU A 21 6.49 2.91 -6.09
C LEU A 21 6.96 2.42 -7.47
N GLU A 22 6.75 3.21 -8.51
CA GLU A 22 7.25 2.94 -9.86
C GLU A 22 8.78 2.98 -9.90
N GLN A 23 9.39 4.00 -9.30
CA GLN A 23 10.85 4.09 -9.17
C GLN A 23 11.44 2.94 -8.34
N SER A 24 10.70 2.47 -7.34
CA SER A 24 11.11 1.35 -6.50
C SER A 24 11.07 -0.01 -7.24
N GLY A 25 10.33 -0.12 -8.35
CA GLY A 25 10.18 -1.36 -9.09
C GLY A 25 9.42 -2.47 -8.35
N GLN A 26 8.76 -2.14 -7.23
CA GLN A 26 8.12 -3.09 -6.31
C GLN A 26 6.62 -3.29 -6.55
N VAL A 27 6.08 -2.72 -7.63
CA VAL A 27 4.65 -2.79 -7.99
C VAL A 27 4.36 -4.10 -8.72
N GLU A 28 3.89 -5.12 -7.99
CA GLU A 28 3.48 -6.40 -8.60
C GLU A 28 2.19 -6.27 -9.41
N SER A 29 1.24 -5.45 -8.92
CA SER A 29 0.00 -5.14 -9.62
C SER A 29 -0.34 -3.68 -9.44
N ARG A 30 -0.31 -2.94 -10.55
CA ARG A 30 -0.64 -1.51 -10.59
C ARG A 30 -2.05 -1.25 -10.05
N GLU A 31 -3.00 -2.14 -10.34
CA GLU A 31 -4.39 -2.00 -9.91
C GLU A 31 -4.58 -2.24 -8.40
N THR A 32 -3.89 -3.26 -7.87
CA THR A 32 -3.92 -3.56 -6.43
C THR A 32 -3.25 -2.45 -5.63
N ALA A 33 -2.10 -1.96 -6.09
CA ALA A 33 -1.43 -0.81 -5.48
C ALA A 33 -2.36 0.42 -5.47
N ARG A 34 -3.06 0.69 -6.58
CA ARG A 34 -3.98 1.83 -6.70
C ARG A 34 -5.02 1.82 -5.60
N ARG A 35 -5.67 0.68 -5.44
CA ARG A 35 -6.80 0.51 -4.54
C ARG A 35 -6.37 0.70 -3.09
N LEU A 36 -5.25 0.07 -2.71
CA LEU A 36 -4.71 0.17 -1.35
C LEU A 36 -4.27 1.60 -1.01
N ILE A 37 -3.59 2.28 -1.93
CA ILE A 37 -3.12 3.66 -1.72
C ILE A 37 -4.32 4.60 -1.56
N ILE A 38 -5.32 4.51 -2.45
CA ILE A 38 -6.54 5.34 -2.38
C ILE A 38 -7.30 5.08 -1.08
N GLU A 39 -7.42 3.82 -0.65
CA GLU A 39 -8.10 3.48 0.60
C GLU A 39 -7.37 4.06 1.83
N SER A 40 -6.03 3.97 1.85
CA SER A 40 -5.21 4.55 2.91
C SER A 40 -5.36 6.08 2.96
N ILE A 41 -5.25 6.76 1.80
CA ILE A 41 -5.45 8.21 1.70
C ILE A 41 -6.86 8.60 2.18
N ALA A 42 -7.91 7.90 1.74
CA ALA A 42 -9.28 8.17 2.15
C ALA A 42 -9.49 7.97 3.66
N THR A 43 -8.77 7.02 4.27
CA THR A 43 -8.80 6.80 5.72
C THR A 43 -8.12 7.93 6.47
N GLN A 44 -6.97 8.39 6.00
CA GLN A 44 -6.23 9.49 6.62
C GLN A 44 -6.96 10.83 6.47
N LEU A 45 -7.62 11.07 5.34
CA LEU A 45 -8.49 12.24 5.15
C LEU A 45 -9.65 12.25 6.16
N ARG A 46 -10.23 11.08 6.48
CA ARG A 46 -11.26 10.96 7.53
C ARG A 46 -10.72 11.29 8.91
N THR A 47 -9.43 11.05 9.17
CA THR A 47 -8.76 11.43 10.43
C THR A 47 -8.36 12.91 10.50
N GLY A 48 -8.57 13.68 9.42
CA GLY A 48 -8.28 15.11 9.35
C GLY A 48 -6.91 15.47 8.77
N GLU A 49 -6.12 14.50 8.32
CA GLU A 49 -4.87 14.79 7.60
C GLU A 49 -5.19 15.33 6.21
N ARG A 50 -4.57 16.45 5.84
CA ARG A 50 -4.80 17.14 4.56
C ARG A 50 -3.52 17.43 3.80
N ARG A 51 -2.35 17.14 4.37
CA ARG A 51 -1.04 17.37 3.75
C ARG A 51 -0.73 16.26 2.74
N PRO A 52 -0.64 16.55 1.43
CA PRO A 52 -0.50 15.51 0.41
C PRO A 52 0.72 14.60 0.59
N LEU A 53 1.85 15.19 0.99
CA LEU A 53 3.10 14.45 1.20
C LEU A 53 2.98 13.43 2.35
N MET A 54 2.32 13.82 3.45
CA MET A 54 2.08 12.94 4.60
C MET A 54 1.14 11.79 4.25
N LEU A 55 0.09 12.09 3.49
CA LEU A 55 -0.86 11.11 2.97
C LEU A 55 -0.16 10.08 2.09
N ALA A 56 0.67 10.54 1.15
CA ALA A 56 1.46 9.69 0.27
C ALA A 56 2.43 8.80 1.05
N ASN A 57 3.22 9.37 1.95
CA ASN A 57 4.22 8.63 2.74
C ASN A 57 3.57 7.50 3.56
N ARG A 58 2.47 7.80 4.26
CA ARG A 58 1.74 6.78 5.03
C ARG A 58 1.03 5.76 4.15
N ALA A 59 0.57 6.15 2.96
CA ALA A 59 -0.04 5.21 2.02
C ALA A 59 1.01 4.23 1.46
N VAL A 60 2.21 4.71 1.15
CA VAL A 60 3.36 3.88 0.77
C VAL A 60 3.75 2.94 1.91
N GLU A 61 3.86 3.43 3.14
CA GLU A 61 4.17 2.59 4.31
C GLU A 61 3.14 1.47 4.50
N SER A 62 1.86 1.81 4.42
CA SER A 62 0.76 0.84 4.51
C SER A 62 0.85 -0.23 3.42
N TYR A 63 1.13 0.18 2.17
CA TYR A 63 1.29 -0.75 1.06
C TYR A 63 2.47 -1.72 1.29
N GLN A 64 3.62 -1.20 1.72
CA GLN A 64 4.81 -2.00 1.98
C GLN A 64 4.62 -2.97 3.16
N ARG A 65 3.90 -2.56 4.20
CA ARG A 65 3.54 -3.46 5.31
C ARG A 65 2.68 -4.62 4.84
N THR A 66 1.61 -4.34 4.09
CA THR A 66 0.74 -5.40 3.53
C THR A 66 1.54 -6.35 2.63
N ARG A 67 2.47 -5.84 1.82
CA ARG A 67 3.37 -6.68 1.01
C ARG A 67 4.30 -7.55 1.84
N THR A 68 4.90 -6.99 2.89
CA THR A 68 5.84 -7.71 3.77
C THR A 68 5.12 -8.82 4.55
N GLU A 69 3.89 -8.56 5.01
CA GLU A 69 3.03 -9.55 5.67
C GLU A 69 2.65 -10.70 4.72
N HIS A 70 2.28 -10.40 3.47
CA HIS A 70 2.00 -11.44 2.46
C HIS A 70 3.24 -12.28 2.10
N ARG A 71 4.42 -11.68 2.04
CA ARG A 71 5.68 -12.43 1.81
C ARG A 71 6.02 -13.35 2.98
N SER A 72 5.74 -12.91 4.21
CA SER A 72 5.96 -13.69 5.44
C SER A 72 4.93 -14.84 5.60
N ALA A 73 3.69 -14.63 5.15
CA ALA A 73 2.65 -15.67 5.20
C ALA A 73 2.83 -16.75 4.12
N GLY A 74 3.46 -16.42 2.98
CA GLY A 74 3.77 -17.37 1.91
C GLY A 74 4.87 -18.38 2.26
N ILE A 75 5.86 -18.00 3.08
CA ILE A 75 6.94 -18.89 3.49
C ILE A 75 6.52 -19.90 4.58
N ALA A 76 5.50 -19.58 5.37
CA ALA A 76 5.04 -20.45 6.46
C ALA A 76 4.21 -21.66 5.98
N ARG A 77 3.80 -21.71 4.70
CA ARG A 77 2.98 -22.79 4.15
C ARG A 77 3.74 -23.83 3.31
N THR A 78 5.06 -23.68 3.17
CA THR A 78 5.92 -24.62 2.42
C THR A 78 6.99 -25.29 3.31
N ALA A 79 7.01 -25.00 4.61
CA ALA A 79 7.85 -25.72 5.57
C ALA A 79 7.13 -26.96 6.11
N LEU A 80 6.85 -27.92 5.22
CA LEU A 80 6.81 -29.33 5.61
C LEU A 80 7.79 -30.07 4.73
N PRO A 81 8.96 -30.45 5.26
CA PRO A 81 9.53 -31.73 4.92
C PRO A 81 9.00 -32.72 5.96
N GLU A 82 8.01 -33.52 5.55
CA GLU A 82 7.79 -34.87 6.04
C GLU A 82 9.10 -35.68 5.97
N PHE A 83 9.99 -35.47 6.94
CA PHE A 83 11.08 -36.38 7.23
C PHE A 83 10.51 -37.59 7.96
N SER A 84 9.95 -38.51 7.16
CA SER A 84 9.91 -39.92 7.52
C SER A 84 11.35 -40.43 7.46
N PHE A 85 11.87 -40.88 8.59
CA PHE A 85 13.03 -41.75 8.64
C PHE A 85 12.64 -43.05 9.35
N PRO A 86 13.23 -44.19 8.92
CA PRO A 86 12.81 -45.55 9.24
C PRO A 86 12.99 -45.94 10.70
#